data_AF-A0A5P8AS01-F1
#
_entry.id   AF-A0A5P8AS01-F1
#
_cell.length_a   1.000
_cell.length_b   1.000
_cell.length_c   1.000
_cell.angle_alpha   90.00
_cell.angle_beta   90.00
_cell.angle_gamma   90.00
#
_symmetry.space_group_name_H-M   'P 1'
#
loop_
_entity.id
_entity.type
_entity.pdbx_description
1 polymer ?
#
loop_
_entity_poly.entity_id
_entity_poly.type
_entity_poly.pdbx_seq_one_letter_code
_entity_poly.pdbx_strand_id
1 'polypeptide(L)'
;KVSKKIKDAVEFATSVKEIETLVKSVGEFAKGIGNKVTQNTGAIAADAGGNNNGQIVAGAYGLISNINTKVEVLGKKDGISSELRAQLDDVGKKGKAFLDKVKGDSDLCKKDVTDENAKKALDVNNATKDKGAKELGELNTAV
;
A
#
# COMPACT_ATOMS: atom_id res chain seq x y z
N LYS A 1 26.50 18.93 -18.80
CA LYS A 1 25.05 19.23 -18.97
C LYS A 1 24.24 17.95 -19.18
N VAL A 2 24.57 17.11 -20.17
CA VAL A 2 23.88 15.81 -20.40
C VAL A 2 24.06 14.84 -19.23
N SER A 3 25.28 14.69 -18.70
CA SER A 3 25.57 13.83 -17.54
C SER A 3 24.72 14.14 -16.31
N LYS A 4 24.52 15.43 -15.99
CA LYS A 4 23.65 15.87 -14.90
C LYS A 4 22.19 15.48 -15.14
N LYS A 5 21.65 15.75 -16.33
CA LYS A 5 20.27 15.37 -16.68
C LYS A 5 20.03 13.86 -16.57
N ILE A 6 21.00 13.05 -16.98
CA ILE A 6 20.94 11.59 -16.84
C ILE A 6 20.90 11.21 -15.36
N LYS A 7 21.78 11.79 -14.54
CA LYS A 7 21.81 11.53 -13.09
C LYS A 7 20.47 11.88 -12.43
N ASP A 8 19.94 13.07 -12.70
CA ASP A 8 18.68 13.55 -12.12
C ASP A 8 17.50 12.62 -12.52
N ALA A 9 17.47 12.17 -13.79
CA ALA A 9 16.46 11.23 -14.28
C ALA A 9 16.58 9.83 -13.63
N VAL A 10 17.80 9.32 -13.44
CA VAL A 10 18.06 8.04 -12.77
C VAL A 10 17.65 8.08 -11.30
N GLU A 11 17.95 9.17 -10.58
CA GLU A 11 17.54 9.36 -9.19
C GLU A 11 16.01 9.44 -9.05
N PHE A 12 15.34 10.13 -9.98
CA PHE A 12 13.88 10.17 -10.03
C PHE A 12 13.29 8.77 -10.28
N ALA A 13 13.76 8.06 -11.31
CA ALA A 13 13.28 6.72 -11.64
C ALA A 13 13.50 5.71 -10.50
N THR A 14 14.63 5.81 -9.79
CA THR A 14 14.91 4.98 -8.60
C THR A 14 13.89 5.23 -7.49
N SER A 15 13.53 6.50 -7.24
CA SER A 15 12.52 6.88 -6.24
C SER A 15 11.14 6.33 -6.61
N VAL A 16 10.75 6.42 -7.89
CA VAL A 16 9.49 5.84 -8.38
C VAL A 16 9.49 4.31 -8.23
N LYS A 17 10.61 3.65 -8.52
CA LYS A 17 10.72 2.19 -8.40
C LYS A 17 10.60 1.70 -6.95
N GLU A 18 11.13 2.47 -6.00
CA GLU A 18 10.94 2.20 -4.57
C GLU A 18 9.45 2.27 -4.20
N ILE A 19 8.76 3.33 -4.61
CA ILE A 19 7.31 3.50 -4.39
C ILE A 19 6.53 2.32 -5.00
N GLU A 20 6.79 1.96 -6.26
CA GLU A 20 6.16 0.82 -6.94
C GLU A 20 6.32 -0.48 -6.14
N THR A 21 7.55 -0.73 -5.67
CA THR A 21 7.87 -1.96 -4.91
C THR A 21 7.15 -1.99 -3.56
N LEU A 22 7.10 -0.86 -2.86
CA LEU A 22 6.44 -0.76 -1.55
C LEU A 22 4.91 -0.84 -1.66
N VAL A 23 4.30 -0.26 -2.70
CA VAL A 23 2.84 -0.41 -2.93
C VAL A 23 2.51 -1.88 -3.19
N LYS A 24 3.28 -2.55 -4.06
CA LYS A 24 3.07 -3.97 -4.37
C LYS A 24 3.25 -4.88 -3.15
N SER A 25 4.18 -4.56 -2.24
CA SER A 25 4.40 -5.36 -1.03
C SER A 25 3.22 -5.29 -0.05
N VAL A 26 2.38 -4.24 -0.09
CA VAL A 26 1.14 -4.21 0.71
C VAL A 26 0.14 -5.26 0.23
N GLY A 27 0.06 -5.52 -1.08
CA GLY A 27 -0.78 -6.61 -1.61
C GLY A 27 -0.35 -8.00 -1.10
N GLU A 28 0.93 -8.17 -0.77
CA GLU A 28 1.45 -9.41 -0.19
C GLU A 28 1.00 -9.62 1.27
N PHE A 29 0.60 -8.57 1.99
CA PHE A 29 0.11 -8.68 3.37
C PHE A 29 -1.17 -9.52 3.44
N ALA A 30 -1.94 -9.59 2.34
CA ALA A 30 -3.10 -10.45 2.24
C ALA A 30 -2.78 -11.93 2.52
N LYS A 31 -1.55 -12.39 2.21
CA LYS A 31 -1.10 -13.76 2.48
C LYS A 31 -0.97 -14.06 3.97
N GLY A 32 -0.83 -13.03 4.81
CA GLY A 32 -0.77 -13.16 6.27
C GLY A 32 -2.14 -13.19 6.94
N ILE A 33 -3.22 -12.87 6.23
CA ILE A 33 -4.56 -12.78 6.82
C ILE A 33 -5.03 -14.15 7.31
N GLY A 34 -5.51 -14.21 8.56
CA GLY A 34 -5.96 -15.44 9.19
C GLY A 34 -4.85 -16.45 9.45
N ASN A 35 -3.59 -16.04 9.33
CA ASN A 35 -2.43 -16.90 9.48
C ASN A 35 -1.52 -16.43 10.62
N LYS A 36 -0.68 -17.35 11.10
CA LYS A 36 0.41 -17.09 12.05
C LYS A 36 1.68 -17.84 11.66
N VAL A 37 2.79 -17.41 12.25
CA VAL A 37 4.05 -18.14 12.19
C VAL A 37 4.00 -19.32 13.17
N THR A 38 4.35 -20.52 12.71
CA THR A 38 4.46 -21.71 13.56
C THR A 38 5.78 -21.72 14.33
N GLN A 39 5.71 -22.15 15.60
CA GLN A 39 6.91 -22.37 16.39
C GLN A 39 7.79 -23.44 15.74
N ASN A 40 9.12 -23.33 15.92
CA ASN A 40 10.16 -24.24 15.44
C ASN A 40 10.39 -24.26 13.91
N THR A 41 9.34 -24.23 13.08
CA THR A 41 9.50 -24.30 11.62
C THR A 41 9.45 -22.94 10.93
N GLY A 42 8.89 -21.91 11.57
CA GLY A 42 8.74 -20.58 10.97
C GLY A 42 7.78 -20.55 9.79
N ALA A 43 6.99 -21.60 9.58
CA ALA A 43 6.05 -21.69 8.48
C ALA A 43 4.82 -20.79 8.74
N ILE A 44 4.20 -20.32 7.67
CA ILE A 44 2.92 -19.62 7.74
C ILE A 44 1.80 -20.67 7.70
N ALA A 45 0.97 -20.70 8.74
CA ALA A 45 -0.16 -21.63 8.86
C ALA A 45 -1.40 -20.91 9.36
N ALA A 46 -2.57 -21.49 9.08
CA ALA A 46 -3.85 -20.96 9.55
C ALA A 46 -3.87 -20.78 11.08
N ASP A 47 -4.33 -19.63 11.54
CA ASP A 47 -4.56 -19.40 12.95
C ASP A 47 -5.98 -19.85 13.32
N ALA A 48 -6.08 -20.94 14.08
CA ALA A 48 -7.36 -21.48 14.53
C ALA A 48 -8.21 -20.49 15.35
N GLY A 49 -7.58 -19.46 15.95
CA GLY A 49 -8.29 -18.37 16.62
C GLY A 49 -8.94 -17.35 15.66
N GLY A 50 -8.46 -17.28 14.41
CA GLY A 50 -8.93 -16.38 13.34
C GLY A 50 -8.97 -14.90 13.73
N ASN A 51 -9.45 -14.05 12.81
CA ASN A 51 -10.03 -12.73 13.12
C ASN A 51 -9.17 -11.79 14.00
N ASN A 52 -7.84 -11.84 13.89
CA ASN A 52 -6.90 -11.00 14.65
C ASN A 52 -6.03 -10.14 13.72
N ASN A 53 -6.62 -9.64 12.64
CA ASN A 53 -5.88 -9.00 11.56
C ASN A 53 -5.65 -7.49 11.73
N GLY A 54 -6.04 -6.91 12.87
CA GLY A 54 -5.94 -5.46 13.11
C GLY A 54 -4.52 -4.91 12.95
N GLN A 55 -3.51 -5.67 13.39
CA GLN A 55 -2.10 -5.28 13.25
C GLN A 55 -1.61 -5.32 11.80
N ILE A 56 -2.09 -6.28 11.00
CA ILE A 56 -1.75 -6.36 9.56
C ILE A 56 -2.34 -5.14 8.84
N VAL A 57 -3.60 -4.79 9.12
CA VAL A 57 -4.25 -3.60 8.57
C VAL A 57 -3.53 -2.32 8.98
N ALA A 58 -3.17 -2.17 10.27
CA ALA A 58 -2.42 -1.03 10.75
C ALA A 58 -1.04 -0.90 10.07
N GLY A 59 -0.35 -2.03 9.86
CA GLY A 59 0.92 -2.08 9.14
C GLY A 59 0.78 -1.63 7.67
N ALA A 60 -0.22 -2.15 6.97
CA ALA A 60 -0.53 -1.75 5.60
C ALA A 60 -0.86 -0.25 5.50
N TYR A 61 -1.72 0.25 6.41
CA TYR A 61 -2.08 1.67 6.50
C TYR A 61 -0.85 2.55 6.72
N GLY A 62 0.01 2.19 7.67
CA GLY A 62 1.25 2.92 7.96
C GLY A 62 2.20 2.97 6.76
N LEU A 63 2.35 1.86 6.04
CA LEU A 63 3.20 1.80 4.85
C LEU A 63 2.65 2.67 3.71
N ILE A 64 1.35 2.59 3.38
CA ILE A 64 0.74 3.46 2.36
C ILE A 64 0.82 4.94 2.77
N SER A 65 0.66 5.28 4.06
CA SER A 65 0.82 6.65 4.54
C SER A 65 2.24 7.19 4.32
N ASN A 66 3.26 6.36 4.52
CA ASN A 66 4.65 6.73 4.25
C ASN A 66 4.89 6.91 2.74
N ILE A 67 4.36 5.99 1.92
CA ILE A 67 4.43 6.07 0.46
C ILE A 67 3.80 7.37 -0.05
N ASN A 68 2.61 7.74 0.44
CA ASN A 68 1.97 9.01 0.10
C ASN A 68 2.87 10.22 0.41
N THR A 69 3.53 10.21 1.56
CA THR A 69 4.49 11.26 1.93
C THR A 69 5.68 11.31 0.95
N LYS A 70 6.22 10.15 0.55
CA LYS A 70 7.31 10.06 -0.44
C LYS A 70 6.88 10.58 -1.82
N VAL A 71 5.67 10.23 -2.27
CA VAL A 71 5.09 10.70 -3.53
C VAL A 71 4.96 12.23 -3.53
N GLU A 72 4.44 12.82 -2.46
CA GLU A 72 4.32 14.28 -2.32
C GLU A 72 5.69 14.99 -2.36
N VAL A 73 6.69 14.43 -1.67
CA VAL A 73 8.07 14.97 -1.69
C VAL A 73 8.66 14.88 -3.10
N LEU A 74 8.44 13.75 -3.79
CA LEU A 74 8.93 13.55 -5.16
C LEU A 74 8.27 14.53 -6.13
N GLY A 75 6.96 14.78 -5.98
CA GLY A 75 6.20 15.74 -6.77
C GLY A 75 6.60 17.20 -6.54
N LYS A 76 7.33 17.51 -5.47
CA LYS A 76 7.86 18.84 -5.17
C LYS A 76 9.28 19.07 -5.69
N LYS A 77 9.95 18.06 -6.26
CA LYS A 77 11.30 18.24 -6.82
C LYS A 77 11.28 19.20 -8.00
N ASP A 78 12.31 20.05 -8.07
CA ASP A 78 12.54 20.93 -9.21
C ASP A 78 12.87 20.14 -10.47
N GLY A 79 12.44 20.66 -11.63
CA GLY A 79 12.80 20.09 -12.93
C GLY A 79 11.98 18.87 -13.36
N ILE A 80 10.99 18.42 -12.56
CA ILE A 80 10.01 17.44 -13.03
C ILE A 80 9.03 18.10 -14.02
N SER A 81 8.60 17.36 -15.03
CA SER A 81 7.62 17.87 -15.99
C SER A 81 6.21 17.96 -15.38
N SER A 82 5.34 18.75 -16.00
CA SER A 82 3.93 18.85 -15.64
C SER A 82 3.22 17.49 -15.69
N GLU A 83 3.56 16.66 -16.67
CA GLU A 83 2.97 15.33 -16.87
C GLU A 83 3.36 14.38 -15.73
N LEU A 84 4.65 14.34 -15.38
CA LEU A 84 5.13 13.51 -14.26
C LEU A 84 4.56 13.99 -12.93
N ARG A 85 4.43 15.30 -12.72
CA ARG A 85 3.78 15.85 -11.53
C ARG A 85 2.30 15.44 -11.46
N ALA A 86 1.57 15.51 -12.58
CA ALA A 86 0.18 15.07 -12.63
C ALA A 86 0.02 13.57 -12.33
N GLN A 87 0.95 12.73 -12.78
CA GLN A 87 0.98 11.30 -12.43
C GLN A 87 1.24 11.08 -10.93
N LEU A 88 2.19 11.79 -10.34
CA LEU A 88 2.45 11.71 -8.90
C LEU A 88 1.26 12.21 -8.07
N ASP A 89 0.59 13.29 -8.50
CA ASP A 89 -0.61 13.78 -7.85
C ASP A 89 -1.76 12.75 -7.90
N ASP A 90 -1.89 12.03 -9.01
CA ASP A 90 -2.85 10.94 -9.16
C ASP A 90 -2.54 9.74 -8.25
N VAL A 91 -1.27 9.32 -8.18
CA VAL A 91 -0.80 8.29 -7.22
C VAL A 91 -1.10 8.73 -5.78
N GLY A 92 -0.77 9.98 -5.41
CA GLY A 92 -1.03 10.52 -4.08
C GLY A 92 -2.52 10.56 -3.72
N LYS A 93 -3.39 10.93 -4.69
CA LYS A 93 -4.85 10.90 -4.52
C LYS A 93 -5.38 9.49 -4.29
N LYS A 94 -4.91 8.50 -5.07
CA LYS A 94 -5.32 7.10 -4.93
C LYS A 94 -4.86 6.49 -3.61
N GLY A 95 -3.63 6.78 -3.18
CA GLY A 95 -3.16 6.34 -1.87
C GLY A 95 -3.92 7.02 -0.73
N LYS A 96 -4.30 8.30 -0.88
CA LYS A 96 -5.18 8.97 0.08
C LYS A 96 -6.57 8.34 0.12
N ALA A 97 -7.12 7.95 -1.03
CA ALA A 97 -8.41 7.27 -1.10
C ALA A 97 -8.39 5.93 -0.33
N PHE A 98 -7.32 5.15 -0.45
CA PHE A 98 -7.12 3.94 0.37
C PHE A 98 -7.09 4.28 1.87
N LEU A 99 -6.29 5.26 2.28
CA LEU A 99 -6.17 5.65 3.69
C LEU A 99 -7.51 6.14 4.25
N ASP A 100 -8.22 6.98 3.50
CA ASP A 100 -9.53 7.50 3.91
C ASP A 100 -10.58 6.39 4.01
N LYS A 101 -10.56 5.42 3.07
CA LYS A 101 -11.45 4.26 3.11
C LYS A 101 -11.19 3.41 4.36
N VAL A 102 -9.93 3.09 4.64
CA VAL A 102 -9.56 2.22 5.77
C VAL A 102 -9.86 2.88 7.11
N LYS A 103 -9.47 4.14 7.30
CA LYS A 103 -9.69 4.85 8.58
C LYS A 103 -11.15 5.21 8.84
N GLY A 104 -11.97 5.24 7.79
CA GLY A 104 -13.41 5.51 7.89
C GLY A 104 -14.25 4.29 8.28
N ASP A 105 -13.65 3.10 8.35
CA ASP A 105 -14.35 1.84 8.60
C ASP A 105 -14.03 1.30 10.00
N SER A 106 -15.01 1.31 10.90
CA SER A 106 -14.84 0.85 12.27
C SER A 106 -14.54 -0.64 12.38
N ASP A 107 -14.86 -1.45 11.36
CA ASP A 107 -14.53 -2.88 11.37
C ASP A 107 -13.05 -3.14 11.14
N LEU A 108 -12.32 -2.16 10.61
CA LEU A 108 -10.88 -2.23 10.36
C LEU A 108 -10.06 -1.58 11.48
N CYS A 109 -10.67 -0.71 12.27
CA CYS A 109 -10.01 0.09 13.31
C CYS A 109 -10.08 -0.58 14.70
N LYS A 110 -9.83 -1.89 14.77
CA LYS A 110 -9.88 -2.68 16.00
C LYS A 110 -8.83 -3.80 16.00
N LYS A 111 -8.59 -4.45 17.15
CA LYS A 111 -7.62 -5.55 17.24
C LYS A 111 -8.10 -6.78 16.46
N ASP A 112 -9.37 -7.10 16.63
CA ASP A 112 -10.07 -8.29 16.18
C ASP A 112 -10.72 -8.10 14.80
N VAL A 113 -9.98 -7.55 13.84
CA VAL A 113 -10.44 -7.46 12.44
C VAL A 113 -10.61 -8.86 11.88
N THR A 114 -11.81 -9.18 11.40
CA THR A 114 -12.12 -10.48 10.81
C THR A 114 -11.32 -10.74 9.54
N ASP A 115 -11.10 -12.00 9.21
CA ASP A 115 -10.39 -12.37 7.97
C ASP A 115 -11.11 -11.82 6.73
N GLU A 116 -12.44 -11.84 6.75
CA GLU A 116 -13.27 -11.30 5.69
C GLU A 116 -13.07 -9.79 5.51
N ASN A 117 -13.10 -9.03 6.61
CA ASN A 117 -12.94 -7.57 6.56
C ASN A 117 -11.51 -7.19 6.17
N ALA A 118 -10.50 -7.92 6.66
CA ALA A 118 -9.12 -7.71 6.25
C ALA A 118 -8.91 -7.99 4.76
N LYS A 119 -9.55 -9.04 4.20
CA LYS A 119 -9.50 -9.34 2.76
C LYS A 119 -10.16 -8.24 1.93
N LYS A 120 -11.33 -7.74 2.34
CA LYS A 120 -12.01 -6.61 1.70
C LYS A 120 -11.17 -5.32 1.69
N ALA A 121 -10.21 -5.19 2.61
CA ALA A 121 -9.31 -4.06 2.72
C ALA A 121 -7.98 -4.23 1.97
N LEU A 122 -7.38 -5.42 1.98
CA LEU A 122 -5.99 -5.63 1.52
C LEU A 122 -5.82 -6.62 0.37
N ASP A 123 -6.76 -7.54 0.16
CA ASP A 123 -6.67 -8.52 -0.91
C ASP A 123 -7.28 -7.96 -2.20
N VAL A 124 -6.42 -7.46 -3.08
CA VAL A 124 -6.80 -6.88 -4.39
C VAL A 124 -7.48 -7.90 -5.32
N ASN A 125 -7.44 -9.20 -5.02
CA ASN A 125 -8.11 -10.26 -5.75
C ASN A 125 -9.40 -10.75 -5.08
N ASN A 126 -9.74 -10.23 -3.89
CA ASN A 126 -10.96 -10.64 -3.19
C ASN A 126 -12.23 -10.31 -4.01
N ALA A 127 -13.27 -11.13 -3.89
CA ALA A 127 -14.51 -10.91 -4.63
C ALA A 127 -15.20 -9.59 -4.24
N THR A 128 -15.12 -9.20 -2.96
CA THR A 128 -15.67 -7.95 -2.43
C THR A 128 -14.53 -7.04 -1.99
N LYS A 129 -14.50 -5.78 -2.45
CA LYS A 129 -13.35 -4.88 -2.26
C LYS A 129 -13.76 -3.51 -1.71
N ASP A 130 -14.86 -3.47 -0.98
CA ASP A 130 -15.56 -2.26 -0.54
C ASP A 130 -14.90 -1.53 0.64
N LYS A 131 -13.94 -2.18 1.31
CA LYS A 131 -13.24 -1.67 2.50
C LYS A 131 -11.78 -1.24 2.26
N GLY A 132 -11.33 -1.14 1.01
CA GLY A 132 -9.98 -0.62 0.69
C GLY A 132 -9.26 -1.38 -0.43
N ALA A 133 -9.60 -2.65 -0.66
CA ALA A 133 -8.88 -3.46 -1.64
C ALA A 133 -9.06 -2.93 -3.08
N LYS A 134 -10.16 -2.21 -3.35
CA LYS A 134 -10.40 -1.55 -4.64
C LYS A 134 -9.43 -0.38 -4.81
N GLU A 135 -9.37 0.50 -3.81
CA GLU A 135 -8.46 1.66 -3.82
C GLU A 135 -6.98 1.22 -3.84
N LEU A 136 -6.63 0.13 -3.16
CA LEU A 136 -5.28 -0.45 -3.23
C LEU A 136 -4.97 -1.01 -4.62
N GLY A 137 -5.92 -1.64 -5.29
CA GLY A 137 -5.76 -2.09 -6.68
C GLY A 137 -5.60 -0.94 -7.67
N GLU A 138 -6.36 0.14 -7.47
CA GLU A 138 -6.25 1.38 -8.26
C GLU A 138 -4.88 2.05 -8.05
N LEU A 139 -4.39 2.10 -6.80
CA LEU A 139 -3.05 2.59 -6.47
C LEU A 139 -1.95 1.75 -7.13
N ASN A 140 -2.06 0.41 -7.08
CA ASN A 140 -1.14 -0.50 -7.76
C ASN A 140 -1.09 -0.29 -9.28
N THR A 141 -2.18 0.17 -9.88
CA THR A 141 -2.27 0.41 -11.33
C THR A 141 -1.71 1.77 -11.72
N ALA A 142 -1.79 2.75 -10.82
CA ALA A 142 -1.31 4.10 -11.06
C ALA A 142 0.20 4.26 -10.88
N VAL A 143 0.82 3.39 -10.08
CA VAL A 143 2.27 3.36 -9.82
C VAL A 143 3.00 2.46 -10.81
#